data_AF-A0A6C0JJ87-F1
#
_entry.id   AF-A0A6C0JJ87-F1
#
_cell.length_a   1.000
_cell.length_b   1.000
_cell.length_c   1.000
_cell.angle_alpha   90.00
_cell.angle_beta   90.00
_cell.angle_gamma   90.00
#
_symmetry.space_group_name_H-M   'P 1'
#
loop_
_entity.id
_entity.type
_entity.pdbx_description
1 polymer ?
#
loop_
_entity_poly.entity_id
_entity_poly.type
_entity_poly.pdbx_seq_one_letter_code
_entity_poly.pdbx_strand_id
1 'polypeptide(L)'
;MSTPLVTLDALKESVQARTAKEAADKTALLALFDTAQNGLVDKLHVWAGLGFPAGYAVLTCAVVPPTICVDGTERPVSDYIQYLTGASLNDSVAALQAQVPGVTFAWCLPAGVVQVSVTAQ
;
A
#
# COMPACT_ATOMS: atom_id res chain seq x y z
N MET A 1 -16.84 8.03 20.97
CA MET A 1 -16.85 7.29 22.25
C MET A 1 -16.65 5.82 21.89
N SER A 2 -15.51 5.22 22.24
CA SER A 2 -15.30 3.78 22.03
C SER A 2 -16.08 3.01 23.09
N THR A 3 -17.00 2.15 22.67
CA THR A 3 -17.73 1.25 23.57
C THR A 3 -16.69 0.38 24.29
N PRO A 4 -16.65 0.36 25.63
CA PRO A 4 -15.74 -0.52 26.33
C PRO A 4 -16.04 -1.97 25.93
N LEU A 5 -15.01 -2.74 25.60
CA LEU A 5 -15.14 -4.18 25.36
C LEU A 5 -15.40 -4.84 26.72
N VAL A 6 -16.66 -5.09 27.05
CA VAL A 6 -17.08 -5.56 28.39
C VAL A 6 -16.98 -7.10 28.52
N THR A 7 -16.86 -7.84 27.42
CA THR A 7 -16.83 -9.31 27.43
C THR A 7 -15.58 -9.88 26.74
N LEU A 8 -15.19 -11.09 27.16
CA LEU A 8 -14.09 -11.82 26.55
C LEU A 8 -14.36 -12.13 25.06
N ASP A 9 -15.61 -12.39 24.70
CA ASP A 9 -15.97 -12.67 23.31
C ASP A 9 -15.90 -11.41 22.45
N ALA A 10 -16.31 -10.25 22.96
CA ALA A 10 -16.09 -8.98 22.27
C ALA A 10 -14.60 -8.69 22.06
N LEU A 11 -13.75 -9.04 23.03
CA LEU A 11 -12.30 -8.91 22.87
C LEU A 11 -11.76 -9.85 21.78
N LYS A 12 -12.18 -11.12 21.73
CA LYS A 12 -11.79 -12.07 20.68
C LYS A 12 -12.21 -11.58 19.30
N GLU A 13 -13.45 -11.13 19.15
CA GLU A 13 -13.96 -10.57 17.90
C GLU A 13 -13.14 -9.35 17.46
N SER A 14 -12.81 -8.46 18.38
CA SER A 14 -11.98 -7.28 18.10
C SER A 14 -10.58 -7.65 17.61
N VAL A 15 -9.93 -8.65 18.23
CA VAL A 15 -8.61 -9.14 17.79
C VAL A 15 -8.71 -9.80 16.42
N GLN A 16 -9.68 -10.69 16.21
CA GLN A 16 -9.89 -11.37 14.92
C GLN A 16 -10.15 -10.39 13.78
N ALA A 17 -10.95 -9.35 14.03
CA ALA A 17 -11.22 -8.30 13.04
C ALA A 17 -9.95 -7.55 12.64
N ARG A 18 -9.10 -7.18 13.61
CA ARG A 18 -7.80 -6.54 13.33
C ARG A 18 -6.85 -7.45 12.57
N THR A 19 -6.74 -8.72 12.98
CA THR A 19 -5.89 -9.70 12.29
C THR A 19 -6.34 -9.93 10.85
N ALA A 20 -7.64 -10.07 10.61
CA ALA A 20 -8.18 -10.23 9.26
C ALA A 20 -7.91 -8.98 8.40
N LYS A 21 -8.05 -7.78 8.98
CA LYS A 21 -7.77 -6.52 8.29
C LYS A 21 -6.30 -6.38 7.92
N GLU A 22 -5.39 -6.63 8.85
CA GLU A 22 -3.94 -6.59 8.61
C GLU A 22 -3.50 -7.60 7.54
N ALA A 23 -4.09 -8.80 7.55
CA ALA A 23 -3.85 -9.80 6.52
C ALA A 23 -4.32 -9.33 5.13
N ALA A 24 -5.52 -8.76 5.05
CA ALA A 24 -6.06 -8.23 3.79
C ALA A 24 -5.21 -7.05 3.25
N ASP A 25 -4.83 -6.11 4.11
CA ASP A 25 -3.98 -4.99 3.74
C ASP A 25 -2.61 -5.45 3.28
N LYS A 26 -2.02 -6.43 3.97
CA LYS A 26 -0.74 -7.02 3.58
C LYS A 26 -0.82 -7.63 2.19
N THR A 27 -1.85 -8.43 1.92
CA THR A 27 -2.04 -9.02 0.59
C THR A 27 -2.19 -7.95 -0.49
N ALA A 28 -2.99 -6.92 -0.25
CA ALA A 28 -3.19 -5.83 -1.21
C ALA A 28 -1.89 -5.05 -1.48
N LEU A 29 -1.10 -4.77 -0.43
CA LEU A 29 0.18 -4.08 -0.53
C LEU A 29 1.22 -4.90 -1.28
N LEU A 30 1.32 -6.20 -1.00
CA LEU A 30 2.24 -7.08 -1.73
C LEU A 30 1.84 -7.18 -3.22
N ALA A 31 0.55 -7.31 -3.51
CA ALA A 31 0.05 -7.34 -4.89
C ALA A 31 0.28 -6.02 -5.64
N LEU A 32 0.33 -4.87 -4.95
CA LEU A 32 0.62 -3.57 -5.55
C LEU A 32 2.02 -3.50 -6.17
N PHE A 33 3.02 -4.11 -5.52
CA PHE A 33 4.42 -4.04 -5.94
C PHE A 33 4.91 -5.29 -6.68
N ASP A 34 4.12 -6.37 -6.71
CA ASP A 34 4.37 -7.54 -7.53
C ASP A 34 4.02 -7.26 -9.00
N THR A 35 5.01 -7.20 -9.89
CA THR A 35 4.81 -6.92 -11.32
C THR A 35 4.03 -7.99 -12.06
N ALA A 36 3.92 -9.21 -11.51
CA ALA A 36 3.05 -10.24 -12.06
C ALA A 36 1.57 -10.00 -11.72
N GLN A 37 1.26 -9.23 -10.68
CA GLN A 37 -0.10 -9.03 -10.18
C GLN A 37 -0.62 -7.60 -10.38
N ASN A 38 0.26 -6.60 -10.37
CA ASN A 38 -0.14 -5.19 -10.40
C ASN A 38 -0.53 -4.68 -11.79
N GLY A 39 -0.31 -5.47 -12.84
CA GLY A 39 -0.62 -5.12 -14.23
C GLY A 39 0.18 -3.92 -14.74
N LEU A 40 1.38 -3.67 -14.20
CA LEU A 40 2.19 -2.49 -14.51
C LEU A 40 2.40 -2.29 -16.02
N VAL A 41 2.63 -3.37 -16.77
CA VAL A 41 2.86 -3.31 -18.22
C VAL A 41 1.68 -2.68 -18.95
N ASP A 42 0.46 -3.12 -18.67
CA ASP A 42 -0.75 -2.58 -19.33
C ASP A 42 -0.96 -1.11 -18.96
N LYS A 43 -0.69 -0.75 -17.70
CA LYS A 43 -0.83 0.63 -17.22
C LYS A 43 0.21 1.56 -17.83
N LEU A 44 1.44 1.09 -18.03
CA LEU A 44 2.49 1.83 -18.74
C LEU A 44 2.15 1.97 -20.23
N HIS A 45 1.54 0.97 -20.86
CA HIS A 45 1.04 1.09 -22.23
C HIS A 45 -0.04 2.18 -22.36
N VAL A 46 -1.00 2.20 -21.43
CA VAL A 46 -2.03 3.26 -21.38
C VAL A 46 -1.37 4.63 -21.20
N TRP A 47 -0.45 4.76 -20.25
CA TRP A 47 0.30 6.00 -20.02
C TRP A 47 1.08 6.47 -21.26
N ALA A 48 1.75 5.54 -21.96
CA ALA A 48 2.44 5.84 -23.21
C ALA A 48 1.48 6.29 -24.33
N GLY A 49 0.31 5.65 -24.44
CA GLY A 49 -0.75 6.04 -25.37
C GLY A 49 -1.31 7.44 -25.13
N LEU A 50 -1.20 7.95 -23.91
CA LEU A 50 -1.56 9.33 -23.54
C LEU A 50 -0.44 10.36 -23.83
N GLY A 51 0.70 9.92 -24.38
CA GLY A 51 1.81 10.82 -24.73
C GLY A 51 2.75 11.13 -23.55
N PHE A 52 2.89 10.20 -22.60
CA PHE A 52 3.80 10.31 -21.45
C PHE A 52 3.53 11.52 -20.51
N PRO A 53 2.30 11.75 -20.05
CA PRO A 53 2.03 12.81 -19.08
C PRO A 53 2.85 12.62 -17.79
N ALA A 54 3.48 13.68 -17.31
CA ALA A 54 4.26 13.66 -16.08
C ALA A 54 3.36 13.51 -14.84
N GLY A 55 3.80 12.72 -13.86
CA GLY A 55 3.06 12.50 -12.62
C GLY A 55 1.82 11.62 -12.77
N TYR A 56 1.74 10.81 -13.82
CA TYR A 56 0.58 9.94 -14.06
C TYR A 56 0.54 8.80 -13.05
N ALA A 57 -0.57 8.66 -12.32
CA ALA A 57 -0.74 7.60 -11.34
C ALA A 57 -0.95 6.24 -12.02
N VAL A 58 -0.02 5.31 -11.81
CA VAL A 58 -0.09 3.95 -12.37
C VAL A 58 -0.51 2.93 -11.32
N LEU A 59 -0.17 3.10 -10.05
CA LEU A 59 -0.52 2.13 -9.02
C LEU A 59 -1.14 2.85 -7.83
N THR A 60 -2.24 2.31 -7.32
CA THR A 60 -2.92 2.85 -6.14
C THR A 60 -3.39 1.72 -5.23
N CYS A 61 -3.16 1.85 -3.93
CA CYS A 61 -3.71 0.95 -2.90
C CYS A 61 -4.20 1.77 -1.72
N ALA A 62 -5.49 1.66 -1.39
CA ALA A 62 -6.01 2.25 -0.17
C ALA A 62 -5.56 1.44 1.04
N VAL A 63 -4.95 2.10 2.02
CA VAL A 63 -4.53 1.50 3.29
C VAL A 63 -5.04 2.35 4.43
N VAL A 64 -5.97 1.78 5.18
CA VAL A 64 -6.50 2.41 6.40
C VAL A 64 -6.08 1.54 7.57
N PRO A 65 -4.99 1.90 8.28
CA PRO A 65 -4.55 1.17 9.45
C PRO A 65 -5.65 1.16 10.52
N PRO A 66 -5.76 0.09 11.33
CA PRO A 66 -6.53 0.16 12.55
C PRO A 66 -5.89 1.18 13.51
N THR A 67 -6.68 1.78 14.41
CA THR A 67 -6.16 2.70 15.44
C THR A 67 -5.04 2.07 16.26
N ILE A 68 -5.14 0.76 16.52
CA ILE A 68 -4.13 -0.02 17.21
C ILE A 68 -3.94 -1.32 16.43
N CYS A 69 -2.71 -1.65 16.08
CA CYS A 69 -2.38 -2.90 15.39
C CYS A 69 -2.57 -4.11 16.33
N VAL A 70 -2.51 -5.33 15.80
CA VAL A 70 -2.67 -6.57 16.59
C VAL A 70 -1.65 -6.69 17.71
N ASP A 71 -0.45 -6.12 17.54
CA ASP A 71 0.60 -6.09 18.56
C ASP A 71 0.45 -4.98 19.60
N GLY A 72 -0.66 -4.23 19.58
CA GLY A 72 -0.94 -3.19 20.55
C GLY A 72 -0.30 -1.83 20.24
N THR A 73 0.38 -1.66 19.10
CA THR A 73 1.04 -0.41 18.75
C THR A 73 0.20 0.40 17.75
N GLU A 74 0.06 1.71 18.01
CA GLU A 74 -0.45 2.68 17.04
C GLU A 74 0.68 3.08 16.09
N ARG A 75 0.41 3.08 14.78
CA ARG A 75 1.42 3.36 13.76
C ARG A 75 0.91 4.35 12.72
N PRO A 76 1.74 5.29 12.25
CA PRO A 76 1.43 6.05 11.04
C PRO A 76 1.40 5.10 9.83
N VAL A 77 0.73 5.52 8.75
CA VAL A 77 0.51 4.68 7.56
C VAL A 77 1.83 4.16 6.95
N SER A 78 2.88 4.98 6.91
CA SER A 78 4.20 4.58 6.41
C SER A 78 4.78 3.39 7.18
N ASP A 79 4.73 3.47 8.51
CA ASP A 79 5.32 2.48 9.40
C ASP A 79 4.44 1.23 9.47
N TYR A 80 3.12 1.40 9.32
CA TYR A 80 2.18 0.30 9.17
C TYR A 80 2.45 -0.51 7.91
N ILE A 81 2.71 0.15 6.78
CA ILE A 81 3.07 -0.54 5.53
C ILE A 81 4.35 -1.35 5.74
N GLN A 82 5.41 -0.74 6.30
CA GLN A 82 6.66 -1.43 6.58
C GLN A 82 6.47 -2.61 7.56
N TYR A 83 5.63 -2.45 8.58
CA TYR A 83 5.27 -3.51 9.51
C TYR A 83 4.62 -4.71 8.81
N LEU A 84 3.68 -4.47 7.88
CA LEU A 84 2.98 -5.54 7.18
C LEU A 84 3.84 -6.25 6.14
N THR A 85 4.58 -5.48 5.34
CA THR A 85 5.32 -5.99 4.17
C THR A 85 6.76 -6.38 4.50
N GLY A 86 7.33 -5.84 5.58
CA GLY A 86 8.75 -5.96 5.91
C GLY A 86 9.67 -5.07 5.06
N ALA A 87 9.13 -4.25 4.16
CA ALA A 87 9.88 -3.38 3.25
C ALA A 87 9.30 -1.96 3.27
N SER A 88 10.17 -0.95 3.14
CA SER A 88 9.69 0.42 3.01
C SER A 88 9.07 0.66 1.62
N LEU A 89 8.23 1.69 1.51
CA LEU A 89 7.73 2.14 0.21
C LEU A 89 8.88 2.57 -0.72
N ASN A 90 9.95 3.14 -0.17
CA ASN A 90 11.14 3.50 -0.94
C ASN A 90 11.82 2.28 -1.55
N ASP A 91 12.00 1.20 -0.77
CA ASP A 91 12.60 -0.03 -1.28
C ASP A 91 11.71 -0.68 -2.36
N SER A 92 10.41 -0.67 -2.14
CA SER A 92 9.43 -1.25 -3.07
C SER A 92 9.39 -0.49 -4.39
N VAL A 93 9.44 0.85 -4.35
CA VAL A 93 9.50 1.70 -5.56
C VAL A 93 10.87 1.60 -6.24
N ALA A 94 11.96 1.49 -5.49
CA ALA A 94 13.29 1.24 -6.06
C ALA A 94 13.36 -0.09 -6.82
N ALA A 95 12.67 -1.13 -6.33
CA ALA A 95 12.56 -2.41 -7.03
C ALA A 95 11.76 -2.30 -8.35
N LEU A 96 10.74 -1.43 -8.42
CA LEU A 96 10.06 -1.11 -9.68
C LEU A 96 10.96 -0.31 -10.63
N GLN A 97 11.65 0.70 -10.10
CA GLN A 97 12.59 1.55 -10.83
C GLN A 97 13.70 0.75 -11.53
N ALA A 98 14.21 -0.29 -10.86
CA ALA A 98 15.23 -1.18 -11.42
C ALA A 98 14.75 -1.99 -12.64
N GLN A 99 13.45 -2.24 -12.76
CA GLN A 99 12.87 -2.98 -13.89
C GLN A 99 12.61 -2.09 -15.12
N VAL A 100 12.43 -0.78 -14.92
CA VAL A 100 12.08 0.17 -15.99
C VAL A 100 12.96 1.42 -15.89
N PRO A 101 14.24 1.36 -16.30
CA PRO A 101 15.18 2.46 -16.11
C PRO A 101 14.83 3.75 -16.87
N GLY A 102 14.05 3.67 -17.95
CA GLY A 102 13.61 4.85 -18.72
C GLY A 102 12.41 5.60 -18.13
N VAL A 103 11.90 5.16 -16.97
CA VAL A 103 10.73 5.76 -16.31
C VAL A 103 11.09 6.07 -14.87
N THR A 104 10.86 7.29 -14.41
CA THR A 104 11.01 7.65 -12.99
C THR A 104 9.72 7.34 -12.25
N PHE A 105 9.81 6.54 -11.17
CA PHE A 105 8.70 6.33 -10.25
C PHE A 105 8.81 7.26 -9.03
N ALA A 106 7.68 7.83 -8.62
CA ALA A 106 7.54 8.60 -7.39
C ALA A 106 6.29 8.15 -6.64
N TRP A 107 6.30 8.21 -5.32
CA TRP A 107 5.15 7.82 -4.50
C TRP A 107 4.70 8.92 -3.55
N CYS A 108 3.42 8.91 -3.20
CA CYS A 108 2.83 9.75 -2.17
C CYS A 108 1.72 9.00 -1.41
N LEU A 109 1.29 9.56 -0.27
CA LEU A 109 0.26 9.00 0.61
C LEU A 109 -0.91 9.98 0.84
N PRO A 110 -1.65 10.39 -0.20
CA PRO A 110 -2.83 11.23 -0.01
C PRO A 110 -3.92 10.46 0.75
N ALA A 111 -4.31 10.97 1.92
CA ALA A 111 -5.43 10.43 2.72
C ALA A 111 -5.40 8.91 2.95
N GLY A 112 -4.21 8.32 3.13
CA GLY A 112 -4.04 6.88 3.37
C GLY A 112 -4.04 6.01 2.10
N VAL A 113 -4.00 6.60 0.92
CA VAL A 113 -3.84 5.85 -0.33
C VAL A 113 -2.38 5.87 -0.74
N VAL A 114 -1.74 4.71 -0.85
CA VAL A 114 -0.44 4.59 -1.53
C VAL A 114 -0.69 4.88 -3.00
N GLN A 115 -0.09 5.94 -3.52
CA GLN A 115 -0.15 6.27 -4.93
C GLN A 115 1.27 6.29 -5.50
N VAL A 116 1.50 5.50 -6.55
CA VAL A 116 2.74 5.51 -7.33
C VAL A 116 2.46 6.13 -8.69
N SER A 117 3.26 7.13 -9.02
CA SER A 117 3.20 7.91 -10.23
C SER A 117 4.46 7.74 -11.06
N VAL A 118 4.34 7.98 -12.37
CA VAL A 118 5.43 7.85 -13.33
C VAL A 118 5.66 9.15 -14.09
N THR A 119 6.92 9.36 -14.47
CA THR A 119 7.36 10.42 -15.37
C THR A 119 8.43 9.85 -16.31
N ALA A 120 8.37 10.16 -17.61
CA ALA A 120 9.39 9.74 -18.55
C ALA A 120 10.72 10.47 -18.26
N GLN A 121 11.84 9.77 -18.38
CA GLN A 121 13.18 10.38 -18.31
C GLN A 121 13.62 10.92 -19.68
#